data_AF-A0A6P3RFC2-F1
#
_entry.id   AF-A0A6P3RFC2-F1
#
_cell.length_a   1.000
_cell.length_b   1.000
_cell.length_c   1.000
_cell.angle_alpha   90.00
_cell.angle_beta   90.00
_cell.angle_gamma   90.00
#
_symmetry.space_group_name_H-M   'P 1'
#
loop_
_entity.id
_entity.type
_entity.pdbx_description
1 polymer ?
#
loop_
_entity_poly.entity_id
_entity_poly.type
_entity_poly.pdbx_seq_one_letter_code
_entity_poly.pdbx_strand_id
1 'polypeptide(L)'
;MDLSAPKPRAETAGKDIWHPGERCLVPSPENEKLCEASIKSIIVDENGKSFAIVLYSDFQEKKVPLKKLQEVKSVKDCSRNYIFDDEDLEKPYFPDRKFPSAAIAFPLSKDGESIPYTINRYLRDYQREGAQFLYGHFIRGRGCILGDDMGLGKTVQVISFLAAVLHKRGTREDIENNMPEFLLRSLKKEPPLSISKKMFLIVAPLSVLYNWRDELDTWGYFRVIILHGNKKDNELIRVKQRKCEIALTTYETLRLCLDDLNSLEWSAVIVDEAHRIKNPKARVTEVMKALKCNVRIGLTGTILQNNMKELWCVMDWAVPGLLGSRIHFKKQFSDPVEHGQRHTATKRELATGRKAMQKLAKKMSGWFLRRTKTLIKDQLPKKEDRIVYCSLTDFQKAVYQTVLETEDVTLILQSSEPCTCSSGRKRRNCCYKTNSRGETVKTLYFSYLAVLQKVANHVALLQAASTSKQQEMIIKRICDQVFSRFPDYVQKSKDAAFQTLSDPKYSGKMKVLEQLLNHCRKNNDKVLLFSFSTKLLDVLQQYCMASGLDYRRLDGSTKSEERIKIVKEFNSTQDVNICLVSTMAGGLGLNFVGANVVVLFDPTWNPANDLQAIDRYNTDKI
;
A
#
# COMPACT_ATOMS: atom_id res chain seq x y z
N MET A 1 -15.67 -5.74 -41.24
CA MET A 1 -15.66 -4.98 -42.50
C MET A 1 -14.58 -3.92 -42.35
N ASP A 2 -13.44 -3.92 -43.01
CA ASP A 2 -12.76 -4.90 -43.85
C ASP A 2 -11.27 -4.58 -43.77
N LEU A 3 -10.50 -5.66 -43.94
CA LEU A 3 -9.09 -5.81 -44.23
C LEU A 3 -8.32 -4.53 -44.60
N SER A 4 -7.27 -4.26 -43.83
CA SER A 4 -6.13 -3.45 -44.26
C SER A 4 -5.51 -4.10 -45.50
N ALA A 5 -5.96 -3.65 -46.67
CA ALA A 5 -5.32 -3.95 -47.95
C ALA A 5 -3.84 -3.54 -47.88
N PRO A 6 -2.89 -4.43 -48.19
CA PRO A 6 -1.50 -4.02 -48.36
C PRO A 6 -1.41 -3.20 -49.65
N LYS A 7 -1.03 -1.92 -49.51
CA LYS A 7 -0.71 -1.05 -50.65
C LYS A 7 0.45 -1.68 -51.45
N PRO A 8 0.39 -1.69 -52.80
CA PRO A 8 1.49 -2.16 -53.62
C PRO A 8 2.70 -1.25 -53.39
N ARG A 9 3.86 -1.86 -53.15
CA ARG A 9 5.14 -1.14 -53.06
C ARG A 9 5.37 -0.37 -54.36
N ALA A 10 5.67 0.91 -54.18
CA ALA A 10 6.27 1.75 -55.21
C ALA A 10 7.57 1.10 -55.70
N GLU A 11 7.81 1.26 -57.00
CA GLU A 11 8.98 0.84 -57.74
C GLU A 11 10.27 1.28 -57.03
N THR A 12 10.98 0.33 -56.42
CA THR A 12 12.38 0.50 -56.02
C THR A 12 13.19 -0.61 -56.68
N ALA A 13 14.05 -0.18 -57.60
CA ALA A 13 14.98 -0.99 -58.35
C ALA A 13 15.89 -1.83 -57.44
N GLY A 14 15.99 -3.13 -57.73
CA GLY A 14 17.02 -4.01 -57.17
C GLY A 14 16.59 -5.47 -57.02
N LYS A 15 16.99 -6.31 -58.01
CA LYS A 15 16.95 -7.79 -58.10
C LYS A 15 15.66 -8.46 -58.60
N ASP A 16 15.48 -8.47 -59.93
CA ASP A 16 14.59 -9.41 -60.65
C ASP A 16 15.37 -10.66 -61.12
N ILE A 17 16.08 -11.34 -60.22
CA ILE A 17 16.77 -12.60 -60.56
C ILE A 17 16.33 -13.66 -59.56
N TRP A 18 15.41 -14.52 -59.99
CA TRP A 18 14.98 -15.70 -59.26
C TRP A 18 15.77 -16.92 -59.75
N HIS A 19 16.08 -17.86 -58.86
CA HIS A 19 16.81 -19.08 -59.20
C HIS A 19 15.97 -20.35 -58.99
N PRO A 20 16.14 -21.39 -59.83
CA PRO A 20 15.56 -22.71 -59.57
C PRO A 20 15.98 -23.23 -58.18
N GLY A 21 15.01 -23.62 -57.36
CA GLY A 21 15.19 -24.09 -55.99
C GLY A 21 14.79 -23.08 -54.90
N GLU A 22 14.55 -21.81 -55.24
CA GLU A 22 14.13 -20.80 -54.25
C GLU A 22 12.66 -20.97 -53.82
N ARG A 23 12.38 -20.65 -52.54
CA ARG A 23 11.03 -20.68 -51.98
C ARG A 23 10.36 -19.32 -52.16
N CYS A 24 9.14 -19.33 -52.67
CA CYS A 24 8.34 -18.14 -52.95
C CYS A 24 6.92 -18.30 -52.44
N LEU A 25 6.25 -17.18 -52.17
CA LEU A 25 4.83 -17.13 -51.89
C LEU A 25 4.06 -16.86 -53.18
N VAL A 26 3.09 -17.73 -53.48
CA VAL A 26 2.27 -17.69 -54.69
C VAL A 26 0.79 -17.85 -54.31
N PRO A 27 -0.15 -17.09 -54.90
CA PRO A 27 -1.58 -17.28 -54.65
C PRO A 27 -2.01 -18.73 -54.94
N SER A 28 -2.77 -19.32 -54.03
CA SER A 28 -3.36 -20.64 -54.23
C SER A 28 -4.42 -20.59 -55.33
N PRO A 29 -4.56 -21.67 -56.12
CA PRO A 29 -5.51 -21.71 -57.22
C PRO A 29 -6.98 -21.77 -56.79
N GLU A 30 -7.25 -22.09 -55.52
CA GLU A 30 -8.61 -22.31 -55.02
C GLU A 30 -9.15 -21.14 -54.18
N ASN A 31 -8.28 -20.39 -53.48
CA ASN A 31 -8.73 -19.45 -52.45
C ASN A 31 -8.03 -18.08 -52.45
N GLU A 32 -7.22 -17.75 -53.48
CA GLU A 32 -6.44 -16.50 -53.61
C GLU A 32 -5.49 -16.16 -52.43
N LYS A 33 -5.39 -17.03 -51.41
CA LYS A 33 -4.45 -16.90 -50.29
C LYS A 33 -3.05 -17.29 -50.72
N LEU A 34 -2.04 -16.54 -50.26
CA LEU A 34 -0.63 -16.81 -50.55
C LEU A 34 -0.18 -18.12 -49.87
N CYS A 35 0.37 -19.05 -50.67
CA CYS A 35 0.92 -20.33 -50.23
C CYS A 35 2.42 -20.42 -50.59
N GLU A 36 3.19 -21.12 -49.76
CA GLU A 36 4.62 -21.37 -50.02
C GLU A 36 4.78 -22.42 -51.13
N ALA A 37 5.67 -22.15 -52.07
CA ALA A 37 5.92 -23.00 -53.23
C ALA A 37 7.38 -22.83 -53.70
N SER A 38 7.96 -23.82 -54.37
CA SER A 38 9.36 -23.81 -54.81
C SER A 38 9.48 -23.64 -56.33
N ILE A 39 10.43 -22.81 -56.78
CA ILE A 39 10.64 -22.56 -58.21
C ILE A 39 11.39 -23.72 -58.83
N LYS A 40 10.81 -24.40 -59.83
CA LYS A 40 11.42 -25.54 -60.53
C LYS A 40 12.24 -25.11 -61.74
N SER A 41 11.73 -24.17 -62.55
CA SER A 41 12.43 -23.64 -63.72
C SER A 41 11.82 -22.32 -64.18
N ILE A 42 12.58 -21.50 -64.89
CA ILE A 42 12.13 -20.22 -65.45
C ILE A 42 12.15 -20.34 -66.97
N ILE A 43 11.03 -19.98 -67.60
CA ILE A 43 10.82 -20.06 -69.05
C ILE A 43 10.50 -18.66 -69.57
N VAL A 44 11.06 -18.29 -70.71
CA VAL A 44 10.74 -17.04 -71.42
C VAL A 44 9.90 -17.39 -72.64
N ASP A 45 8.70 -16.81 -72.76
CA ASP A 45 7.87 -16.96 -73.97
C ASP A 45 8.47 -16.13 -75.13
N GLU A 46 8.10 -16.45 -76.38
CA GLU A 46 8.56 -15.81 -77.62
C GLU A 46 8.39 -14.27 -77.64
N ASN A 47 7.52 -13.73 -76.80
CA ASN A 47 7.28 -12.29 -76.62
C ASN A 47 8.16 -11.63 -75.52
N GLY A 48 9.22 -12.30 -75.04
CA GLY A 48 10.16 -11.77 -74.04
C GLY A 48 9.60 -11.68 -72.61
N LYS A 49 8.49 -12.36 -72.30
CA LYS A 49 7.90 -12.41 -70.95
C LYS A 49 8.37 -13.66 -70.19
N SER A 50 8.95 -13.45 -69.02
CA SER A 50 9.48 -14.51 -68.15
C SER A 50 8.42 -15.06 -67.18
N PHE A 51 8.31 -16.39 -67.11
CA PHE A 51 7.42 -17.15 -66.25
C PHE A 51 8.22 -18.15 -65.41
N ALA A 52 7.79 -18.40 -64.17
CA ALA A 52 8.31 -19.47 -63.33
C ALA A 52 7.33 -20.66 -63.33
N ILE A 53 7.85 -21.87 -63.46
CA ILE A 53 7.15 -23.10 -63.07
C ILE A 53 7.38 -23.29 -61.58
N VAL A 54 6.32 -23.25 -60.80
CA VAL A 54 6.37 -23.38 -59.34
C VAL A 54 5.68 -24.67 -58.91
N LEU A 55 6.31 -25.38 -57.98
CA LEU A 55 5.79 -26.59 -57.34
C LEU A 55 5.21 -26.22 -55.96
N TYR A 56 3.91 -26.43 -55.78
CA TYR A 56 3.25 -26.25 -54.49
C TYR A 56 3.55 -27.41 -53.53
N SER A 57 3.32 -27.20 -52.23
CA SER A 57 3.43 -28.22 -51.17
C SER A 57 2.65 -29.51 -51.47
N ASP A 58 1.57 -29.40 -52.24
CA ASP A 58 0.68 -30.50 -52.62
C ASP A 58 1.12 -31.18 -53.94
N PHE A 59 2.38 -30.97 -54.36
CA PHE A 59 3.02 -31.53 -55.56
C PHE A 59 2.39 -31.13 -56.90
N GLN A 60 1.56 -30.08 -56.94
CA GLN A 60 1.03 -29.52 -58.19
C GLN A 60 2.00 -28.51 -58.81
N GLU A 61 2.20 -28.59 -60.13
CA GLU A 61 3.04 -27.66 -60.90
C GLU A 61 2.19 -26.66 -61.67
N LYS A 62 2.49 -25.36 -61.57
CA LYS A 62 1.81 -24.31 -62.37
C LYS A 62 2.77 -23.26 -62.91
N LYS A 63 2.44 -22.73 -64.10
CA LYS A 63 3.12 -21.60 -64.75
C LYS A 63 2.60 -20.29 -64.17
N VAL A 64 3.47 -19.51 -63.54
CA VAL A 64 3.13 -18.25 -62.87
C VAL A 64 4.03 -17.11 -63.38
N PRO A 65 3.48 -15.91 -63.69
CA PRO A 65 4.31 -14.77 -64.08
C PRO A 65 5.23 -14.32 -62.93
N LEU A 66 6.49 -13.99 -63.21
CA LEU A 66 7.46 -13.55 -62.18
C LEU A 66 6.96 -12.38 -61.32
N LYS A 67 6.16 -11.47 -61.90
CA LYS A 67 5.57 -10.31 -61.20
C LYS A 67 4.63 -10.68 -60.04
N LYS A 68 4.14 -11.93 -59.98
CA LYS A 68 3.24 -12.41 -58.93
C LYS A 68 3.96 -13.20 -57.82
N LEU A 69 5.28 -13.42 -57.95
CA LEU A 69 6.07 -14.09 -56.93
C LEU A 69 6.42 -13.10 -55.81
N GLN A 70 6.27 -13.54 -54.56
CA GLN A 70 6.76 -12.81 -53.39
C GLN A 70 7.83 -13.64 -52.68
N GLU A 71 8.89 -12.99 -52.18
CA GLU A 71 9.91 -13.68 -51.38
C GLU A 71 9.31 -14.20 -50.07
N VAL A 72 9.60 -15.45 -49.74
CA VAL A 72 9.45 -15.92 -48.36
C VAL A 72 10.49 -15.16 -47.55
N LYS A 73 10.05 -14.23 -46.69
CA LYS A 73 10.96 -13.59 -45.72
C LYS A 73 11.60 -14.70 -44.90
N SER A 74 12.86 -15.02 -45.21
CA SER A 74 13.61 -16.00 -44.46
C SER A 74 13.73 -15.48 -43.04
N VAL A 75 13.32 -16.31 -42.09
CA VAL A 75 13.57 -16.17 -40.65
C VAL A 75 15.08 -16.26 -40.41
N LYS A 76 15.80 -15.21 -40.79
CA LYS A 76 17.24 -15.01 -40.57
C LYS A 76 17.54 -13.73 -39.82
N ASP A 77 16.56 -13.27 -39.04
CA ASP A 77 16.71 -12.41 -37.87
C ASP A 77 15.91 -12.97 -36.67
N CYS A 78 15.68 -14.30 -36.60
CA CYS A 78 15.32 -14.92 -35.32
C CYS A 78 16.58 -15.13 -34.50
N SER A 79 16.89 -14.13 -33.70
CA SER A 79 17.89 -14.19 -32.64
C SER A 79 17.43 -15.16 -31.53
N ARG A 80 17.72 -16.46 -31.72
CA ARG A 80 17.54 -17.55 -30.75
C ARG A 80 16.09 -17.80 -30.35
N ASN A 81 15.67 -19.06 -30.39
CA ASN A 81 14.42 -19.53 -29.78
C ASN A 81 14.36 -19.08 -28.31
N TYR A 82 13.64 -18.00 -28.04
CA TYR A 82 13.06 -17.72 -26.73
C TYR A 82 11.56 -17.96 -26.88
N ILE A 83 11.00 -18.69 -25.93
CA ILE A 83 9.59 -19.10 -25.85
C ILE A 83 8.65 -17.90 -25.55
N PHE A 84 9.18 -16.67 -25.56
CA PHE A 84 8.50 -15.44 -25.17
C PHE A 84 8.82 -14.33 -26.19
N ASP A 85 7.80 -13.61 -26.65
CA ASP A 85 7.95 -12.43 -27.52
C ASP A 85 8.50 -11.24 -26.70
N ASP A 86 9.16 -10.25 -27.32
CA ASP A 86 9.74 -9.10 -26.59
C ASP A 86 8.67 -8.28 -25.81
N GLU A 87 7.39 -8.38 -26.21
CA GLU A 87 6.23 -7.82 -25.48
C GLU A 87 5.95 -8.55 -24.15
N ASP A 88 6.26 -9.84 -24.04
CA ASP A 88 6.05 -10.66 -22.82
C ASP A 88 7.02 -10.28 -21.69
N LEU A 89 8.12 -9.59 -22.03
CA LEU A 89 9.14 -9.14 -21.09
C LEU A 89 8.96 -7.67 -20.70
N GLU A 90 7.89 -7.00 -21.13
CA GLU A 90 7.58 -5.65 -20.68
C GLU A 90 7.00 -5.64 -19.27
N LYS A 91 7.49 -4.71 -18.43
CA LYS A 91 6.90 -4.43 -17.12
C LYS A 91 6.21 -3.07 -17.09
N PRO A 92 5.03 -2.96 -16.44
CA PRO A 92 4.32 -4.02 -15.72
C PRO A 92 3.53 -4.97 -16.62
N TYR A 93 3.55 -6.25 -16.27
CA TYR A 93 2.75 -7.30 -16.88
C TYR A 93 1.54 -7.60 -16.00
N PHE A 94 0.34 -7.33 -16.53
CA PHE A 94 -0.91 -7.67 -15.87
C PHE A 94 -1.68 -8.64 -16.78
N PRO A 95 -1.74 -9.95 -16.45
CA PRO A 95 -2.48 -10.90 -17.26
C PRO A 95 -3.96 -10.48 -17.35
N ASP A 96 -4.55 -10.67 -18.53
CA ASP A 96 -5.97 -10.44 -18.83
C ASP A 96 -6.48 -8.99 -18.87
N ARG A 97 -5.60 -7.98 -18.92
CA ARG A 97 -6.01 -6.56 -18.97
C ARG A 97 -5.79 -5.92 -20.34
N LYS A 98 -6.86 -5.32 -20.88
CA LYS A 98 -6.76 -4.43 -22.04
C LYS A 98 -5.88 -3.22 -21.69
N PHE A 99 -4.96 -2.85 -22.59
CA PHE A 99 -4.13 -1.66 -22.40
C PHE A 99 -5.01 -0.41 -22.21
N PRO A 100 -4.90 0.31 -21.07
CA PRO A 100 -5.83 1.39 -20.75
C PRO A 100 -5.65 2.64 -21.63
N SER A 101 -4.44 2.84 -22.18
CA SER A 101 -4.05 4.03 -22.92
C SER A 101 -2.99 3.68 -23.98
N ALA A 102 -2.81 4.57 -24.96
CA ALA A 102 -1.80 4.43 -26.01
C ALA A 102 -0.37 4.38 -25.44
N ALA A 103 0.51 3.67 -26.14
CA ALA A 103 1.94 3.49 -25.82
C ALA A 103 2.75 4.77 -26.11
N ILE A 104 2.52 5.82 -25.31
CA ILE A 104 3.20 7.11 -25.44
C ILE A 104 3.95 7.42 -24.14
N ALA A 105 5.19 7.89 -24.27
CA ALA A 105 5.98 8.37 -23.13
C ALA A 105 5.45 9.74 -22.66
N PHE A 106 5.44 9.99 -21.36
CA PHE A 106 4.96 11.27 -20.80
C PHE A 106 6.15 12.19 -20.47
N PRO A 107 6.30 13.35 -21.12
CA PRO A 107 7.40 14.27 -20.85
C PRO A 107 7.24 14.96 -19.50
N LEU A 108 8.27 14.87 -18.64
CA LEU A 108 8.28 15.51 -17.32
C LEU A 108 8.84 16.94 -17.37
N SER A 109 9.78 17.20 -18.29
CA SER A 109 10.32 18.53 -18.59
C SER A 109 10.52 18.72 -20.08
N LYS A 110 10.84 19.96 -20.46
CA LYS A 110 11.31 20.30 -21.81
C LYS A 110 12.68 19.70 -22.13
N ASP A 111 13.42 19.25 -21.10
CA ASP A 111 14.82 18.81 -21.18
C ASP A 111 14.98 17.30 -21.44
N GLY A 112 13.93 16.62 -21.92
CA GLY A 112 14.02 15.27 -22.49
C GLY A 112 13.76 14.09 -21.53
N GLU A 113 13.59 14.33 -20.24
CA GLU A 113 13.21 13.27 -19.29
C GLU A 113 11.72 12.94 -19.41
N SER A 114 11.41 11.67 -19.61
CA SER A 114 10.04 11.20 -19.78
C SER A 114 9.77 9.94 -18.97
N ILE A 115 8.53 9.82 -18.48
CA ILE A 115 8.03 8.56 -17.95
C ILE A 115 7.90 7.59 -19.14
N PRO A 116 8.47 6.38 -19.05
CA PRO A 116 8.38 5.41 -20.14
C PRO A 116 6.93 5.05 -20.46
N TYR A 117 6.66 4.75 -21.73
CA TYR A 117 5.31 4.41 -22.20
C TYR A 117 4.73 3.19 -21.47
N THR A 118 5.60 2.23 -21.10
CA THR A 118 5.26 1.00 -20.39
C THR A 118 4.56 1.25 -19.07
N ILE A 119 4.98 2.27 -18.32
CA ILE A 119 4.36 2.70 -17.07
C ILE A 119 3.23 3.70 -17.35
N ASN A 120 3.47 4.68 -18.23
CA ASN A 120 2.53 5.78 -18.48
C ASN A 120 1.16 5.31 -19.01
N ARG A 121 1.10 4.18 -19.73
CA ARG A 121 -0.15 3.59 -20.22
C ARG A 121 -1.13 3.20 -19.09
N TYR A 122 -0.65 3.01 -17.87
CA TYR A 122 -1.46 2.67 -16.70
C TYR A 122 -1.68 3.85 -15.73
N LEU A 123 -0.95 4.95 -15.89
CA LEU A 123 -1.07 6.11 -15.00
C LEU A 123 -2.34 6.92 -15.30
N ARG A 124 -2.93 7.49 -14.24
CA ARG A 124 -3.99 8.51 -14.33
C ARG A 124 -3.39 9.91 -14.45
N ASP A 125 -4.18 10.88 -14.92
CA ASP A 125 -3.73 12.27 -15.11
C ASP A 125 -3.17 12.89 -13.83
N TYR A 126 -3.89 12.72 -12.72
CA TYR A 126 -3.38 13.20 -11.42
C TYR A 126 -2.08 12.46 -11.03
N GLN A 127 -1.92 11.17 -11.35
CA GLN A 127 -0.66 10.48 -11.03
C GLN A 127 0.51 11.04 -11.85
N ARG A 128 0.28 11.41 -13.13
CA ARG A 128 1.26 12.09 -13.99
C ARG A 128 1.67 13.46 -13.41
N GLU A 129 0.70 14.27 -13.01
CA GLU A 129 0.95 15.55 -12.32
C GLU A 129 1.76 15.37 -11.03
N GLY A 130 1.48 14.29 -10.28
CA GLY A 130 2.19 13.95 -9.07
C GLY A 130 3.65 13.60 -9.31
N ALA A 131 3.91 12.76 -10.32
CA ALA A 131 5.27 12.43 -10.75
C ALA A 131 6.02 13.68 -11.27
N GLN A 132 5.34 14.56 -12.01
CA GLN A 132 5.90 15.82 -12.47
C GLN A 132 6.24 16.77 -11.30
N PHE A 133 5.38 16.84 -10.29
CA PHE A 133 5.63 17.60 -9.07
C PHE A 133 6.88 17.10 -8.34
N LEU A 134 7.03 15.77 -8.16
CA LEU A 134 8.23 15.18 -7.55
C LEU A 134 9.49 15.50 -8.35
N TYR A 135 9.43 15.34 -9.67
CA TYR A 135 10.54 15.59 -10.58
C TYR A 135 10.99 17.05 -10.59
N GLY A 136 10.05 18.00 -10.61
CA GLY A 136 10.35 19.43 -10.58
C GLY A 136 11.08 19.89 -9.30
N HIS A 137 10.78 19.27 -8.16
CA HIS A 137 11.50 19.54 -6.91
C HIS A 137 12.87 18.86 -6.87
N PHE A 138 12.98 17.66 -7.42
CA PHE A 138 14.25 16.93 -7.53
C PHE A 138 15.30 17.71 -8.35
N ILE A 139 14.96 18.21 -9.54
CA ILE A 139 15.89 19.01 -10.37
C ILE A 139 16.37 20.26 -9.63
N ARG A 140 15.46 20.91 -8.89
CA ARG A 140 15.76 22.14 -8.13
C ARG A 140 16.58 21.87 -6.87
N GLY A 141 16.87 20.60 -6.55
CA GLY A 141 17.58 20.21 -5.34
C GLY A 141 16.80 20.49 -4.05
N ARG A 142 15.47 20.45 -4.09
CA ARG A 142 14.58 20.79 -2.96
C ARG A 142 13.73 19.60 -2.54
N GLY A 143 13.39 19.53 -1.25
CA GLY A 143 12.43 18.55 -0.74
C GLY A 143 10.97 18.94 -0.98
N CYS A 144 10.07 17.96 -0.86
CA CYS A 144 8.63 18.14 -0.99
C CYS A 144 7.85 17.07 -0.23
N ILE A 145 6.53 17.27 -0.11
CA ILE A 145 5.62 16.30 0.49
C ILE A 145 4.48 15.98 -0.48
N LEU A 146 4.31 14.69 -0.76
CA LEU A 146 3.17 14.13 -1.46
C LEU A 146 2.16 13.61 -0.44
N GLY A 147 1.12 14.43 -0.25
CA GLY A 147 0.07 14.32 0.74
C GLY A 147 -1.25 13.74 0.24
N ASP A 148 -1.23 13.01 -0.88
CA ASP A 148 -2.42 12.40 -1.48
C ASP A 148 -3.12 11.44 -0.52
N ASP A 149 -4.45 11.47 -0.52
CA ASP A 149 -5.27 10.52 0.25
C ASP A 149 -4.88 9.06 -0.08
N MET A 150 -5.15 8.17 0.87
CA MET A 150 -4.83 6.75 0.74
C MET A 150 -5.60 6.10 -0.42
N GLY A 151 -4.96 5.20 -1.15
CA GLY A 151 -5.57 4.54 -2.32
C GLY A 151 -5.38 5.28 -3.65
N LEU A 152 -4.89 6.53 -3.67
CA LEU A 152 -4.60 7.26 -4.92
C LEU A 152 -3.31 6.80 -5.63
N GLY A 153 -2.57 5.84 -5.07
CA GLY A 153 -1.34 5.30 -5.69
C GLY A 153 -0.12 6.22 -5.55
N LYS A 154 0.25 6.60 -4.32
CA LYS A 154 1.50 7.37 -4.09
C LYS A 154 2.75 6.60 -4.50
N THR A 155 2.76 5.29 -4.27
CA THR A 155 3.86 4.38 -4.61
C THR A 155 4.14 4.40 -6.10
N VAL A 156 3.13 4.22 -6.95
CA VAL A 156 3.31 4.22 -8.41
C VAL A 156 3.79 5.60 -8.94
N GLN A 157 3.35 6.70 -8.34
CA GLN A 157 3.85 8.05 -8.69
C GLN A 157 5.36 8.18 -8.42
N VAL A 158 5.81 7.65 -7.28
CA VAL A 158 7.24 7.62 -6.92
C VAL A 158 8.02 6.69 -7.85
N ILE A 159 7.50 5.50 -8.15
CA ILE A 159 8.15 4.55 -9.07
C ILE A 159 8.26 5.16 -10.46
N SER A 160 7.24 5.85 -10.94
CA SER A 160 7.24 6.54 -12.24
C SER A 160 8.31 7.65 -12.29
N PHE A 161 8.43 8.41 -11.20
CA PHE A 161 9.49 9.39 -11.02
C PHE A 161 10.89 8.73 -11.03
N LEU A 162 11.08 7.62 -10.31
CA LEU A 162 12.35 6.89 -10.26
C LEU A 162 12.70 6.29 -11.63
N ALA A 163 11.72 5.73 -12.34
CA ALA A 163 11.89 5.17 -13.68
C ALA A 163 12.42 6.24 -14.65
N ALA A 164 11.84 7.43 -14.63
CA ALA A 164 12.30 8.54 -15.46
C ALA A 164 13.74 8.96 -15.09
N VAL A 165 14.04 9.19 -13.80
CA VAL A 165 15.37 9.69 -13.38
C VAL A 165 16.50 8.66 -13.54
N LEU A 166 16.17 7.36 -13.50
CA LEU A 166 17.09 6.25 -13.74
C LEU A 166 17.10 5.79 -15.22
N HIS A 167 16.33 6.44 -16.09
CA HIS A 167 16.14 6.09 -17.50
C HIS A 167 15.73 4.63 -17.75
N LYS A 168 14.91 4.07 -16.86
CA LYS A 168 14.38 2.72 -17.00
C LYS A 168 13.20 2.74 -17.96
N ARG A 169 13.18 1.82 -18.93
CA ARG A 169 12.13 1.69 -19.94
C ARG A 169 11.14 0.58 -19.60
N GLY A 170 11.49 -0.32 -18.69
CA GLY A 170 10.69 -1.51 -18.36
C GLY A 170 10.75 -2.59 -19.44
N THR A 171 11.75 -2.55 -20.32
CA THR A 171 11.92 -3.48 -21.45
C THR A 171 13.14 -4.37 -21.26
N ARG A 172 13.35 -5.31 -22.19
CA ARG A 172 14.50 -6.21 -22.22
C ARG A 172 15.86 -5.51 -22.11
N GLU A 173 15.98 -4.29 -22.63
CA GLU A 173 17.20 -3.46 -22.50
C GLU A 173 17.62 -3.29 -21.03
N ASP A 174 16.65 -3.11 -20.12
CA ASP A 174 16.94 -2.99 -18.69
C ASP A 174 17.40 -4.31 -18.07
N ILE A 175 16.87 -5.45 -18.52
CA ILE A 175 17.32 -6.78 -18.08
C ILE A 175 18.79 -6.98 -18.48
N GLU A 176 19.13 -6.63 -19.72
CA GLU A 176 20.51 -6.75 -20.20
C GLU A 176 21.47 -5.84 -19.45
N ASN A 177 21.08 -4.58 -19.23
CA ASN A 177 21.86 -3.63 -18.45
C ASN A 177 22.00 -4.06 -16.98
N ASN A 178 21.06 -4.86 -16.49
CA ASN A 178 21.06 -5.39 -15.14
C ASN A 178 21.90 -6.67 -14.98
N MET A 179 22.30 -7.35 -16.07
CA MET A 179 23.09 -8.59 -15.99
C MET A 179 24.46 -8.39 -15.29
N PRO A 180 24.93 -9.39 -14.52
CA PRO A 180 26.27 -9.38 -13.94
C PRO A 180 27.37 -9.30 -15.00
N GLU A 181 28.45 -8.58 -14.70
CA GLU A 181 29.58 -8.35 -15.62
C GLU A 181 30.19 -9.63 -16.23
N PHE A 182 30.16 -10.75 -15.51
CA PHE A 182 30.68 -12.03 -16.01
C PHE A 182 29.85 -12.64 -17.14
N LEU A 183 28.53 -12.38 -17.20
CA LEU A 183 27.65 -12.78 -18.32
C LEU A 183 27.72 -11.79 -19.48
N LEU A 184 28.01 -10.51 -19.20
CA LEU A 184 28.16 -9.48 -20.22
C LEU A 184 29.42 -9.65 -21.07
N ARG A 185 30.51 -10.18 -20.49
CA ARG A 185 31.76 -10.48 -21.21
C ARG A 185 31.59 -11.46 -22.38
N SER A 186 30.56 -12.31 -22.35
CA SER A 186 30.27 -13.26 -23.43
C SER A 186 29.37 -12.69 -24.53
N LEU A 187 28.78 -11.48 -24.34
CA LEU A 187 27.72 -10.95 -25.22
C LEU A 187 27.99 -9.55 -25.80
N LYS A 188 28.81 -8.68 -25.19
CA LYS A 188 29.03 -7.30 -25.69
C LYS A 188 30.52 -6.97 -25.90
N LYS A 189 30.85 -6.37 -27.06
CA LYS A 189 32.19 -5.87 -27.45
C LYS A 189 32.45 -4.41 -27.05
N GLU A 190 31.47 -3.68 -26.53
CA GLU A 190 31.64 -2.29 -26.07
C GLU A 190 31.08 -2.08 -24.65
N PRO A 191 31.75 -1.28 -23.81
CA PRO A 191 31.26 -0.97 -22.47
C PRO A 191 30.04 -0.04 -22.55
N PRO A 192 29.00 -0.23 -21.72
CA PRO A 192 27.90 0.71 -21.65
C PRO A 192 28.40 2.09 -21.19
N LEU A 193 27.91 3.15 -21.83
CA LEU A 193 28.17 4.55 -21.47
C LEU A 193 28.05 4.76 -19.95
N SER A 194 29.02 5.46 -19.37
CA SER A 194 29.13 5.70 -17.93
C SER A 194 27.99 6.61 -17.43
N ILE A 195 26.80 6.05 -17.24
CA ILE A 195 25.71 6.71 -16.56
C ILE A 195 26.13 6.82 -15.09
N SER A 196 26.24 8.04 -14.56
CA SER A 196 26.48 8.26 -13.14
C SER A 196 25.40 7.51 -12.35
N LYS A 197 25.75 6.45 -11.63
CA LYS A 197 24.79 5.62 -10.88
C LYS A 197 24.20 6.43 -9.73
N LYS A 198 23.07 7.10 -10.00
CA LYS A 198 22.25 7.77 -8.97
C LYS A 198 21.73 6.70 -8.01
N MET A 199 21.77 6.99 -6.71
CA MET A 199 21.31 6.07 -5.67
C MET A 199 20.18 6.70 -4.85
N PHE A 200 19.13 5.94 -4.63
CA PHE A 200 17.94 6.37 -3.88
C PHE A 200 17.77 5.54 -2.62
N LEU A 201 17.37 6.21 -1.54
CA LEU A 201 17.03 5.56 -0.27
C LEU A 201 15.53 5.70 -0.04
N ILE A 202 14.83 4.58 0.11
CA ILE A 202 13.42 4.55 0.51
C ILE A 202 13.32 4.03 1.93
N VAL A 203 12.74 4.83 2.82
CA VAL A 203 12.48 4.45 4.21
C VAL A 203 10.99 4.22 4.38
N ALA A 204 10.60 3.00 4.73
CA ALA A 204 9.20 2.63 4.93
C ALA A 204 9.01 1.86 6.25
N PRO A 205 7.78 1.80 6.80
CA PRO A 205 7.46 0.85 7.86
C PRO A 205 7.74 -0.60 7.45
N LEU A 206 8.13 -1.46 8.41
CA LEU A 206 8.48 -2.86 8.15
C LEU A 206 7.37 -3.65 7.43
N SER A 207 6.13 -3.29 7.68
CA SER A 207 4.95 -3.94 7.08
C SER A 207 4.78 -3.71 5.58
N VAL A 208 5.20 -2.55 5.09
CA VAL A 208 5.09 -2.15 3.68
C VAL A 208 6.40 -2.32 2.92
N LEU A 209 7.50 -2.60 3.62
CA LEU A 209 8.83 -2.76 3.02
C LEU A 209 8.85 -3.79 1.88
N TYR A 210 8.20 -4.94 2.10
CA TYR A 210 8.11 -6.00 1.09
C TYR A 210 7.08 -5.67 0.00
N ASN A 211 6.03 -4.92 0.33
CA ASN A 211 5.10 -4.40 -0.68
C ASN A 211 5.82 -3.44 -1.64
N TRP A 212 6.69 -2.57 -1.12
CA TRP A 212 7.55 -1.71 -1.94
C TRP A 212 8.47 -2.51 -2.86
N ARG A 213 9.00 -3.65 -2.38
CA ARG A 213 9.80 -4.55 -3.22
C ARG A 213 8.96 -5.18 -4.34
N ASP A 214 7.80 -5.73 -4.01
CA ASP A 214 6.90 -6.36 -5.00
C ASP A 214 6.42 -5.33 -6.03
N GLU A 215 6.09 -4.10 -5.61
CA GLU A 215 5.70 -3.01 -6.51
C GLU A 215 6.87 -2.58 -7.42
N LEU A 216 8.07 -2.39 -6.86
CA LEU A 216 9.24 -2.07 -7.69
C LEU A 216 9.51 -3.17 -8.73
N ASP A 217 9.38 -4.44 -8.34
CA ASP A 217 9.53 -5.57 -9.27
C ASP A 217 8.38 -5.67 -10.27
N THR A 218 7.16 -5.26 -9.90
CA THR A 218 6.01 -5.27 -10.81
C THR A 218 6.15 -4.20 -11.89
N TRP A 219 6.50 -2.97 -11.50
CA TRP A 219 6.46 -1.80 -12.38
C TRP A 219 7.73 -1.59 -13.22
N GLY A 220 8.83 -2.27 -12.92
CA GLY A 220 10.05 -2.14 -13.71
C GLY A 220 11.19 -3.06 -13.28
N TYR A 221 12.33 -2.94 -13.98
CA TYR A 221 13.54 -3.71 -13.70
C TYR A 221 14.57 -2.87 -12.92
N PHE A 222 14.32 -2.69 -11.63
CA PHE A 222 15.20 -1.94 -10.73
C PHE A 222 16.17 -2.86 -9.97
N ARG A 223 17.41 -2.38 -9.74
CA ARG A 223 18.34 -3.05 -8.82
C ARG A 223 18.04 -2.63 -7.38
N VAL A 224 17.17 -3.40 -6.72
CA VAL A 224 16.69 -3.12 -5.36
C VAL A 224 17.38 -3.99 -4.32
N ILE A 225 17.82 -3.40 -3.21
CA ILE A 225 18.38 -4.12 -2.04
C ILE A 225 17.58 -3.78 -0.78
N ILE A 226 17.23 -4.81 0.00
CA ILE A 226 16.60 -4.63 1.32
C ILE A 226 17.66 -4.63 2.42
N LEU A 227 17.77 -3.51 3.13
CA LEU A 227 18.59 -3.34 4.32
C LEU A 227 17.73 -3.63 5.56
N HIS A 228 17.44 -4.91 5.82
CA HIS A 228 16.70 -5.34 7.00
C HIS A 228 17.07 -6.77 7.42
N GLY A 229 16.94 -7.08 8.71
CA GLY A 229 17.18 -8.41 9.28
C GLY A 229 18.67 -8.81 9.38
N ASN A 230 18.92 -10.12 9.50
CA ASN A 230 20.25 -10.68 9.78
C ASN A 230 21.23 -10.58 8.60
N LYS A 231 20.74 -10.33 7.37
CA LYS A 231 21.58 -10.18 6.16
C LYS A 231 22.06 -8.76 5.92
N LYS A 232 21.72 -7.83 6.83
CA LYS A 232 21.95 -6.39 6.68
C LYS A 232 23.41 -6.05 6.37
N ASP A 233 24.37 -6.66 7.05
CA ASP A 233 25.78 -6.29 6.91
C ASP A 233 26.34 -6.68 5.53
N ASN A 234 25.95 -7.85 5.02
CA ASN A 234 26.32 -8.30 3.68
C ASN A 234 25.69 -7.42 2.58
N GLU A 235 24.43 -7.04 2.75
CA GLU A 235 23.74 -6.16 1.80
C GLU A 235 24.27 -4.72 1.87
N LEU A 236 24.67 -4.25 3.05
CA LEU A 236 25.30 -2.95 3.23
C LEU A 236 26.62 -2.86 2.47
N ILE A 237 27.41 -3.94 2.44
CA ILE A 237 28.63 -4.01 1.63
C ILE A 237 28.31 -3.85 0.14
N ARG A 238 27.24 -4.47 -0.36
CA ARG A 238 26.80 -4.32 -1.76
C ARG A 238 26.33 -2.90 -2.09
N VAL A 239 25.68 -2.23 -1.14
CA VAL A 239 25.30 -0.83 -1.27
C VAL A 239 26.54 0.08 -1.28
N LYS A 240 27.52 -0.17 -0.40
CA LYS A 240 28.81 0.54 -0.41
C LYS A 240 29.57 0.37 -1.74
N GLN A 241 29.44 -0.78 -2.38
CA GLN A 241 29.99 -1.06 -3.72
C GLN A 241 29.21 -0.39 -4.88
N ARG A 242 28.18 0.43 -4.60
CA ARG A 242 27.32 1.09 -5.60
C ARG A 242 26.72 0.11 -6.64
N LYS A 243 26.42 -1.12 -6.21
CA LYS A 243 25.77 -2.17 -7.04
C LYS A 243 24.24 -2.11 -6.99
N CYS A 244 23.70 -1.08 -6.36
CA CYS A 244 22.28 -0.89 -6.10
C CYS A 244 21.83 0.47 -6.63
N GLU A 245 20.61 0.53 -7.16
CA GLU A 245 19.96 1.79 -7.56
C GLU A 245 19.04 2.28 -6.43
N ILE A 246 18.32 1.35 -5.78
CA ILE A 246 17.32 1.64 -4.76
C ILE A 246 17.55 0.79 -3.50
N ALA A 247 17.90 1.44 -2.40
CA ALA A 247 17.99 0.80 -1.09
C ALA A 247 16.67 0.97 -0.33
N LEU A 248 16.06 -0.15 0.08
CA LEU A 248 14.89 -0.17 0.95
C LEU A 248 15.31 -0.40 2.40
N THR A 249 14.88 0.46 3.32
CA THR A 249 15.18 0.31 4.75
C THR A 249 13.97 0.65 5.61
N THR A 250 14.06 0.31 6.90
CA THR A 250 13.04 0.67 7.90
C THR A 250 13.52 1.81 8.79
N TYR A 251 12.59 2.52 9.42
CA TYR A 251 12.90 3.56 10.42
C TYR A 251 13.83 3.07 11.53
N GLU A 252 13.65 1.82 11.99
CA GLU A 252 14.47 1.25 13.04
C GLU A 252 15.84 0.84 12.53
N THR A 253 15.93 0.26 11.33
CA THR A 253 17.22 -0.11 10.74
C THR A 253 18.05 1.12 10.39
N LEU A 254 17.42 2.20 9.92
CA LEU A 254 18.07 3.49 9.70
C LEU A 254 18.68 4.04 11.00
N ARG A 255 17.96 3.94 12.13
CA ARG A 255 18.48 4.35 13.45
C ARG A 255 19.75 3.58 13.82
N LEU A 256 19.83 2.31 13.47
CA LEU A 256 20.95 1.44 13.83
C LEU A 256 22.17 1.61 12.90
N CYS A 257 21.99 2.07 11.67
CA CYS A 257 23.06 2.22 10.67
C CYS A 257 23.15 3.63 10.09
N LEU A 258 22.88 4.65 10.91
CA LEU A 258 22.93 6.03 10.45
C LEU A 258 24.32 6.41 9.91
N ASP A 259 25.38 6.04 10.63
CA ASP A 259 26.75 6.43 10.28
C ASP A 259 27.20 5.80 8.96
N ASP A 260 26.88 4.51 8.76
CA ASP A 260 27.13 3.83 7.49
C ASP A 260 26.35 4.45 6.33
N LEU A 261 25.08 4.79 6.55
CA LEU A 261 24.25 5.39 5.49
C LEU A 261 24.66 6.83 5.19
N ASN A 262 25.21 7.56 6.17
CA ASN A 262 25.78 8.89 6.00
C ASN A 262 27.14 8.91 5.29
N SER A 263 27.81 7.75 5.19
CA SER A 263 29.02 7.60 4.38
C SER A 263 28.73 7.54 2.88
N LEU A 264 27.46 7.36 2.51
CA LEU A 264 26.99 7.24 1.13
C LEU A 264 26.34 8.54 0.64
N GLU A 265 26.50 8.80 -0.65
CA GLU A 265 25.89 9.94 -1.33
C GLU A 265 24.54 9.54 -1.93
N TRP A 266 23.45 10.02 -1.32
CA TRP A 266 22.09 9.77 -1.79
C TRP A 266 21.61 10.90 -2.69
N SER A 267 21.11 10.56 -3.89
CA SER A 267 20.51 11.54 -4.80
C SER A 267 19.19 12.10 -4.25
N ALA A 268 18.36 11.23 -3.66
CA ALA A 268 17.19 11.64 -2.88
C ALA A 268 16.84 10.58 -1.83
N VAL A 269 16.21 11.03 -0.75
CA VAL A 269 15.63 10.17 0.29
C VAL A 269 14.12 10.30 0.23
N ILE A 270 13.44 9.17 0.06
CA ILE A 270 11.98 9.06 0.04
C ILE A 270 11.54 8.39 1.33
N VAL A 271 10.64 9.01 2.08
CA VAL A 271 10.12 8.46 3.34
C VAL A 271 8.63 8.22 3.21
N ASP A 272 8.22 6.96 3.31
CA ASP A 272 6.83 6.55 3.34
C ASP A 272 6.26 6.63 4.76
N GLU A 273 4.97 6.98 4.87
CA GLU A 273 4.30 7.32 6.13
C GLU A 273 5.09 8.35 6.98
N ALA A 274 5.50 9.45 6.33
CA ALA A 274 6.28 10.54 6.93
C ALA A 274 5.62 11.13 8.19
N HIS A 275 4.31 10.94 8.38
CA HIS A 275 3.60 11.27 9.61
C HIS A 275 4.13 10.54 10.87
N ARG A 276 5.00 9.52 10.74
CA ARG A 276 5.71 8.92 11.89
C ARG A 276 6.75 9.86 12.51
N ILE A 277 7.18 10.89 11.79
CA ILE A 277 8.08 11.95 12.27
C ILE A 277 7.28 12.98 13.09
N LYS A 278 6.79 12.57 14.26
CA LYS A 278 5.80 13.35 15.05
C LYS A 278 6.41 14.35 16.01
N ASN A 279 7.53 13.99 16.64
CA ASN A 279 8.06 14.71 17.80
C ASN A 279 9.52 15.09 17.55
N PRO A 280 9.93 16.36 17.76
CA PRO A 280 11.32 16.76 17.61
C PRO A 280 12.27 16.00 18.54
N LYS A 281 11.81 15.61 19.73
CA LYS A 281 12.59 14.88 20.74
C LYS A 281 12.62 13.37 20.50
N ALA A 282 11.88 12.87 19.50
CA ALA A 282 11.92 11.46 19.20
C ALA A 282 13.24 11.14 18.50
N ARG A 283 13.92 10.09 18.97
CA ARG A 283 15.17 9.61 18.38
C ARG A 283 15.06 9.34 16.88
N VAL A 284 13.89 8.91 16.40
CA VAL A 284 13.62 8.72 14.96
C VAL A 284 13.74 10.04 14.19
N THR A 285 13.17 11.12 14.72
CA THR A 285 13.22 12.46 14.10
C THR A 285 14.64 13.02 14.09
N GLU A 286 15.39 12.82 15.17
CA GLU A 286 16.80 13.24 15.28
C GLU A 286 17.66 12.55 14.22
N VAL A 287 17.55 11.22 14.12
CA VAL A 287 18.23 10.42 13.08
C VAL A 287 17.83 10.85 11.67
N MET A 288 16.53 11.05 11.43
CA MET A 288 16.03 11.49 10.12
C MET A 288 16.55 12.86 9.70
N LYS A 289 16.75 13.78 10.66
CA LYS A 289 17.33 15.10 10.41
C LYS A 289 18.84 15.04 10.20
N ALA A 290 19.53 14.15 10.92
CA ALA A 290 20.96 13.92 10.82
C ALA A 290 21.39 13.19 9.52
N LEU A 291 20.43 12.63 8.78
CA LEU A 291 20.68 12.00 7.49
C LEU A 291 21.15 13.03 6.45
N LYS A 292 22.31 12.79 5.86
CA LYS A 292 22.92 13.65 4.83
C LYS A 292 22.23 13.43 3.47
N CYS A 293 21.29 14.31 3.15
CA CYS A 293 20.68 14.38 1.81
C CYS A 293 20.00 15.74 1.59
N ASN A 294 20.20 16.31 0.40
CA ASN A 294 19.62 17.59 -0.01
C ASN A 294 18.14 17.46 -0.40
N VAL A 295 17.78 16.40 -1.14
CA VAL A 295 16.41 16.17 -1.62
C VAL A 295 15.70 15.17 -0.71
N ARG A 296 14.71 15.66 0.04
CA ARG A 296 13.92 14.87 0.99
C ARG A 296 12.45 14.87 0.55
N ILE A 297 11.93 13.70 0.20
CA ILE A 297 10.57 13.52 -0.29
C ILE A 297 9.77 12.76 0.77
N GLY A 298 8.72 13.38 1.31
CA GLY A 298 7.82 12.75 2.27
C GLY A 298 6.53 12.26 1.61
N LEU A 299 6.13 11.03 1.85
CA LEU A 299 4.83 10.50 1.46
C LEU A 299 3.96 10.36 2.70
N THR A 300 2.72 10.83 2.65
CA THR A 300 1.80 10.69 3.77
C THR A 300 0.36 10.75 3.31
N GLY A 301 -0.49 9.84 3.80
CA GLY A 301 -1.92 9.86 3.52
C GLY A 301 -2.73 10.75 4.47
N THR A 302 -2.20 11.06 5.65
CA THR A 302 -2.96 11.66 6.75
C THR A 302 -2.11 12.68 7.51
N ILE A 303 -2.02 13.89 6.97
CA ILE A 303 -1.14 14.93 7.54
C ILE A 303 -1.69 15.57 8.83
N LEU A 304 -3.00 15.44 9.10
CA LEU A 304 -3.68 16.17 10.17
C LEU A 304 -4.37 15.25 11.15
N GLN A 305 -3.67 14.20 11.62
CA GLN A 305 -4.30 13.24 12.52
C GLN A 305 -4.61 13.80 13.91
N ASN A 306 -4.01 14.91 14.40
CA ASN A 306 -4.52 15.69 15.56
C ASN A 306 -3.63 16.87 16.04
N ASN A 307 -2.42 17.12 15.49
CA ASN A 307 -1.50 18.09 16.10
C ASN A 307 -0.67 18.91 15.10
N MET A 308 -0.81 20.25 15.15
CA MET A 308 -0.03 21.20 14.33
C MET A 308 1.49 21.07 14.57
N LYS A 309 1.90 20.51 15.71
CA LYS A 309 3.31 20.22 16.01
C LYS A 309 3.87 19.13 15.09
N GLU A 310 3.08 18.12 14.74
CA GLU A 310 3.50 17.05 13.83
C GLU A 310 3.71 17.60 12.43
N LEU A 311 2.80 18.45 11.95
CA LEU A 311 2.92 19.15 10.67
C LEU A 311 4.23 19.93 10.58
N TRP A 312 4.56 20.69 11.61
CA TRP A 312 5.82 21.44 11.66
C TRP A 312 7.03 20.51 11.59
N CYS A 313 7.03 19.39 12.32
CA CYS A 313 8.12 18.42 12.30
C CYS A 313 8.38 17.82 10.92
N VAL A 314 7.32 17.39 10.22
CA VAL A 314 7.46 16.78 8.90
C VAL A 314 7.93 17.82 7.88
N MET A 315 7.35 19.03 7.91
CA MET A 315 7.75 20.11 7.00
C MET A 315 9.19 20.58 7.26
N ASP A 316 9.62 20.69 8.51
CA ASP A 316 10.98 21.07 8.88
C ASP A 316 12.01 19.98 8.50
N TRP A 317 11.60 18.71 8.48
CA TRP A 317 12.42 17.63 7.96
C TRP A 317 12.56 17.68 6.43
N ALA A 318 11.44 17.85 5.70
CA ALA A 318 11.42 17.84 4.24
C ALA A 318 12.03 19.11 3.62
N VAL A 319 11.67 20.28 4.17
CA VAL A 319 12.13 21.60 3.70
C VAL A 319 12.54 22.45 4.92
N PRO A 320 13.77 22.25 5.41
CA PRO A 320 14.28 22.98 6.58
C PRO A 320 14.15 24.50 6.41
N GLY A 321 13.64 25.18 7.45
CA GLY A 321 13.53 26.65 7.49
C GLY A 321 12.28 27.26 6.87
N LEU A 322 11.46 26.52 6.11
CA LEU A 322 10.25 27.06 5.45
C LEU A 322 9.24 27.69 6.43
N LEU A 323 9.00 27.02 7.55
CA LEU A 323 8.03 27.45 8.57
C LEU A 323 8.67 28.25 9.71
N GLY A 324 9.98 28.51 9.64
CA GLY A 324 10.75 29.15 10.71
C GLY A 324 10.87 28.29 11.97
N SER A 325 11.28 28.94 13.07
CA SER A 325 11.48 28.26 14.35
C SER A 325 10.18 27.73 14.94
N ARG A 326 10.28 26.66 15.75
CA ARG A 326 9.14 26.05 16.43
C ARG A 326 8.33 27.03 17.27
N ILE A 327 9.01 27.96 17.95
CA ILE A 327 8.38 28.96 18.81
C ILE A 327 7.57 29.94 17.97
N HIS A 328 8.14 30.39 16.85
CA HIS A 328 7.45 31.26 15.92
C HIS A 328 6.22 30.57 15.31
N PHE A 329 6.39 29.34 14.84
CA PHE A 329 5.29 28.55 14.28
C PHE A 329 4.16 28.33 15.30
N LYS A 330 4.52 28.04 16.56
CA LYS A 330 3.54 27.84 17.63
C LYS A 330 2.70 29.09 17.86
N LYS A 331 3.34 30.25 18.01
CA LYS A 331 2.65 31.53 18.26
C LYS A 331 1.84 32.02 17.05
N GLN A 332 2.36 31.84 15.84
CA GLN A 332 1.74 32.36 14.62
C GLN A 332 0.62 31.47 14.07
N PHE A 333 0.73 30.13 14.23
CA PHE A 333 -0.18 29.18 13.60
C PHE A 333 -0.82 28.21 14.61
N SER A 334 -0.02 27.49 15.41
CA SER A 334 -0.54 26.43 16.29
C SER A 334 -1.56 26.96 17.31
N ASP A 335 -1.17 27.98 18.09
CA ASP A 335 -2.02 28.48 19.17
C ASP A 335 -3.32 29.10 18.62
N PRO A 336 -3.30 30.00 17.60
CA PRO A 336 -4.54 30.54 17.05
C PRO A 336 -5.51 29.48 16.48
N VAL A 337 -4.97 28.42 15.86
CA VAL A 337 -5.79 27.33 15.31
C VAL A 337 -6.38 26.47 16.44
N GLU A 338 -5.58 26.11 17.45
CA GLU A 338 -6.07 25.35 18.61
C GLU A 338 -7.15 26.12 19.39
N HIS A 339 -7.00 27.43 19.57
CA HIS A 339 -8.03 28.25 20.23
C HIS A 339 -9.30 28.34 19.39
N GLY A 340 -9.18 28.51 18.07
CA GLY A 340 -10.32 28.57 17.16
C GLY A 340 -11.09 27.25 17.04
N GLN A 341 -10.48 26.10 17.31
CA GLN A 341 -11.13 24.78 17.24
C GLN A 341 -11.89 24.38 18.52
N ARG A 342 -11.78 25.16 19.61
CA ARG A 342 -12.48 24.86 20.87
C ARG A 342 -13.99 25.10 20.71
N HIS A 343 -14.80 24.25 21.34
CA HIS A 343 -16.26 24.44 21.36
C HIS A 343 -16.68 25.73 22.09
N THR A 344 -15.82 26.27 22.96
CA THR A 344 -16.03 27.53 23.69
C THR A 344 -15.46 28.75 22.95
N ALA A 345 -15.02 28.61 21.70
CA ALA A 345 -14.33 29.67 20.97
C ALA A 345 -15.26 30.83 20.58
N THR A 346 -14.77 32.05 20.73
CA THR A 346 -15.46 33.25 20.26
C THR A 346 -15.39 33.37 18.73
N LYS A 347 -16.33 34.12 18.12
CA LYS A 347 -16.31 34.41 16.67
C LYS A 347 -14.99 35.06 16.20
N ARG A 348 -14.34 35.86 17.06
CA ARG A 348 -13.05 36.51 16.77
C ARG A 348 -11.88 35.51 16.76
N GLU A 349 -11.87 34.56 17.71
CA GLU A 349 -10.87 33.49 17.75
C GLU A 349 -11.03 32.54 16.55
N LEU A 350 -12.27 32.19 16.20
CA LEU A 350 -12.58 31.43 14.99
C LEU A 350 -12.06 32.13 13.72
N ALA A 351 -12.30 33.43 13.58
CA ALA A 351 -11.80 34.20 12.44
C ALA A 351 -10.26 34.27 12.41
N THR A 352 -9.63 34.42 13.57
CA THR A 352 -8.16 34.44 13.70
C THR A 352 -7.55 33.09 13.33
N GLY A 353 -8.13 31.99 13.81
CA GLY A 353 -7.74 30.63 13.47
C GLY A 353 -7.85 30.34 11.97
N ARG A 354 -8.98 30.72 11.33
CA ARG A 354 -9.16 30.58 9.87
C ARG A 354 -8.13 31.38 9.07
N LYS A 355 -7.86 32.63 9.47
CA LYS A 355 -6.83 33.47 8.82
C LYS A 355 -5.42 32.87 8.97
N ALA A 356 -5.08 32.34 10.14
CA ALA A 356 -3.81 31.66 10.37
C ALA A 356 -3.67 30.42 9.47
N MET A 357 -4.73 29.61 9.36
CA MET A 357 -4.75 28.42 8.52
C MET A 357 -4.61 28.74 7.02
N GLN A 358 -5.28 29.79 6.53
CA GLN A 358 -5.12 30.26 5.15
C GLN A 358 -3.70 30.74 4.85
N LYS A 359 -3.10 31.49 5.79
CA LYS A 359 -1.68 31.92 5.67
C LYS A 359 -0.74 30.72 5.62
N LEU A 360 -0.99 29.71 6.45
CA LEU A 360 -0.21 28.47 6.45
C LEU A 360 -0.36 27.71 5.13
N ALA A 361 -1.60 27.53 4.64
CA ALA A 361 -1.86 26.86 3.38
C ALA A 361 -1.17 27.55 2.19
N LYS A 362 -1.20 28.90 2.14
CA LYS A 362 -0.46 29.67 1.11
C LYS A 362 1.04 29.40 1.18
N LYS A 363 1.63 29.42 2.38
CA LYS A 363 3.05 29.07 2.59
C LYS A 363 3.37 27.62 2.23
N MET A 364 2.42 26.70 2.24
CA MET A 364 2.66 25.28 1.94
C MET A 364 2.38 24.90 0.48
N SER A 365 1.55 25.67 -0.23
CA SER A 365 1.00 25.34 -1.55
C SER A 365 2.01 24.98 -2.65
N GLY A 366 3.28 25.39 -2.53
CA GLY A 366 4.35 25.02 -3.47
C GLY A 366 5.16 23.78 -3.11
N TRP A 367 5.15 23.35 -1.84
CA TRP A 367 5.97 22.25 -1.32
C TRP A 367 5.15 21.02 -0.92
N PHE A 368 3.83 21.18 -0.90
CA PHE A 368 2.90 20.19 -0.40
C PHE A 368 1.77 19.98 -1.40
N LEU A 369 1.74 18.82 -2.04
CA LEU A 369 0.69 18.43 -2.97
C LEU A 369 -0.28 17.50 -2.25
N ARG A 370 -1.57 17.84 -2.18
CA ARG A 370 -2.60 16.99 -1.60
C ARG A 370 -3.83 16.95 -2.47
N ARG A 371 -4.21 15.73 -2.85
CA ARG A 371 -5.45 15.44 -3.55
C ARG A 371 -6.32 14.50 -2.74
N THR A 372 -7.62 14.62 -2.95
CA THR A 372 -8.62 13.81 -2.25
C THR A 372 -9.29 12.82 -3.19
N LYS A 373 -9.92 11.79 -2.62
CA LYS A 373 -10.67 10.77 -3.38
C LYS A 373 -11.82 11.33 -4.22
N THR A 374 -12.18 12.60 -4.04
CA THR A 374 -13.18 13.29 -4.88
C THR A 374 -12.85 13.25 -6.38
N LEU A 375 -11.56 13.17 -6.74
CA LEU A 375 -11.10 13.09 -8.13
C LEU A 375 -11.46 11.77 -8.84
N ILE A 376 -11.64 10.68 -8.07
CA ILE A 376 -11.89 9.33 -8.60
C ILE A 376 -13.27 8.83 -8.15
N LYS A 377 -14.12 9.74 -7.63
CA LYS A 377 -15.42 9.37 -7.07
C LYS A 377 -16.30 8.63 -8.07
N ASP A 378 -16.19 8.98 -9.35
CA ASP A 378 -17.00 8.40 -10.42
C ASP A 378 -16.51 7.02 -10.88
N GLN A 379 -15.27 6.63 -10.56
CA GLN A 379 -14.67 5.34 -10.98
C GLN A 379 -14.70 4.30 -9.86
N LEU A 380 -14.84 4.73 -8.60
CA LEU A 380 -14.93 3.83 -7.46
C LEU A 380 -16.37 3.32 -7.27
N PRO A 381 -16.54 2.06 -6.82
CA PRO A 381 -17.86 1.56 -6.44
C PRO A 381 -18.45 2.40 -5.29
N LYS A 382 -19.78 2.53 -5.28
CA LYS A 382 -20.49 3.25 -4.22
C LYS A 382 -20.20 2.60 -2.87
N LYS A 383 -19.64 3.39 -1.95
CA LYS A 383 -19.43 2.99 -0.56
C LYS A 383 -20.65 3.38 0.27
N GLU A 384 -21.23 2.41 0.97
CA GLU A 384 -22.28 2.63 1.96
C GLU A 384 -21.74 2.42 3.37
N ASP A 385 -21.73 3.47 4.17
CA ASP A 385 -21.35 3.40 5.58
C ASP A 385 -22.60 3.22 6.44
N ARG A 386 -22.74 2.05 7.09
CA ARG A 386 -23.88 1.72 7.96
C ARG A 386 -23.42 1.53 9.40
N ILE A 387 -24.06 2.24 10.33
CA ILE A 387 -23.84 2.09 11.77
C ILE A 387 -24.91 1.14 12.30
N VAL A 388 -24.49 -0.01 12.82
CA VAL A 388 -25.38 -1.01 13.41
C VAL A 388 -25.37 -0.87 14.93
N TYR A 389 -26.53 -0.55 15.51
CA TYR A 389 -26.68 -0.43 16.96
C TYR A 389 -27.01 -1.79 17.57
N CYS A 390 -26.06 -2.35 18.33
CA CYS A 390 -26.23 -3.63 19.00
C CYS A 390 -26.61 -3.41 20.47
N SER A 391 -27.76 -3.94 20.89
CA SER A 391 -28.15 -3.94 22.31
C SER A 391 -27.33 -4.95 23.12
N LEU A 392 -26.99 -4.60 24.37
CA LEU A 392 -26.35 -5.54 25.30
C LEU A 392 -27.30 -6.70 25.64
N THR A 393 -26.76 -7.91 25.76
CA THR A 393 -27.52 -9.06 26.27
C THR A 393 -27.84 -8.91 27.75
N ASP A 394 -28.85 -9.63 28.24
CA ASP A 394 -29.22 -9.56 29.67
C ASP A 394 -28.07 -9.96 30.59
N PHE A 395 -27.27 -10.94 30.16
CA PHE A 395 -26.03 -11.29 30.86
C PHE A 395 -24.99 -10.16 30.84
N GLN A 396 -24.76 -9.52 29.69
CA GLN A 396 -23.87 -8.35 29.61
C GLN A 396 -24.35 -7.22 30.51
N LYS A 397 -25.66 -6.93 30.54
CA LYS A 397 -26.25 -5.90 31.41
C LYS A 397 -26.01 -6.20 32.88
N ALA A 398 -26.23 -7.45 33.31
CA ALA A 398 -26.00 -7.87 34.69
C ALA A 398 -24.53 -7.72 35.10
N VAL A 399 -23.59 -8.10 34.22
CA VAL A 399 -22.15 -7.89 34.43
C VAL A 399 -21.81 -6.39 34.48
N TYR A 400 -22.40 -5.59 33.59
CA TYR A 400 -22.16 -4.14 33.53
C TYR A 400 -22.64 -3.44 34.80
N GLN A 401 -23.85 -3.78 35.28
CA GLN A 401 -24.39 -3.27 36.54
C GLN A 401 -23.49 -3.65 37.73
N THR A 402 -23.05 -4.90 37.79
CA THR A 402 -22.13 -5.35 38.84
C THR A 402 -20.82 -4.56 38.86
N VAL A 403 -20.27 -4.21 37.68
CA VAL A 403 -19.07 -3.36 37.60
C VAL A 403 -19.37 -1.93 38.08
N LEU A 404 -20.52 -1.37 37.73
CA LEU A 404 -20.91 0.00 38.12
C LEU A 404 -21.17 0.13 39.63
N GLU A 405 -21.60 -0.93 40.29
CA GLU A 405 -21.85 -0.97 41.73
C GLU A 405 -20.58 -1.05 42.59
N THR A 406 -19.39 -1.16 41.98
CA THR A 406 -18.13 -1.23 42.73
C THR A 406 -17.78 0.11 43.40
N GLU A 407 -17.17 0.04 44.58
CA GLU A 407 -16.72 1.21 45.36
C GLU A 407 -15.73 2.10 44.60
N ASP A 408 -14.91 1.52 43.73
CA ASP A 408 -13.98 2.28 42.92
C ASP A 408 -14.71 3.15 41.87
N VAL A 409 -15.81 2.65 41.29
CA VAL A 409 -16.59 3.40 40.30
C VAL A 409 -17.36 4.54 40.97
N THR A 410 -17.94 4.32 42.14
CA THR A 410 -18.59 5.40 42.90
C THR A 410 -17.59 6.50 43.28
N LEU A 411 -16.37 6.14 43.67
CA LEU A 411 -15.26 7.07 43.89
C LEU A 411 -14.91 7.89 42.63
N ILE A 412 -14.90 7.24 41.45
CA ILE A 412 -14.64 7.91 40.16
C ILE A 412 -15.77 8.88 39.81
N LEU A 413 -17.03 8.48 39.95
CA LEU A 413 -18.20 9.30 39.61
C LEU A 413 -18.28 10.56 40.49
N GLN A 414 -17.97 10.42 41.78
CA GLN A 414 -17.97 11.54 42.74
C GLN A 414 -16.68 12.38 42.71
N SER A 415 -15.71 12.04 41.85
CA SER A 415 -14.38 12.64 41.85
C SER A 415 -14.36 14.14 41.57
N SER A 416 -15.36 14.66 40.86
CA SER A 416 -15.52 16.07 40.49
C SER A 416 -16.21 16.93 41.54
N GLU A 417 -16.89 16.32 42.51
CA GLU A 417 -17.65 17.00 43.56
C GLU A 417 -16.72 17.69 44.58
N PRO A 418 -17.20 18.73 45.29
CA PRO A 418 -16.45 19.34 46.37
C PRO A 418 -16.18 18.32 47.49
N CYS A 419 -14.98 18.35 48.06
CA CYS A 419 -14.63 17.44 49.13
C CYS A 419 -15.30 17.85 50.44
N THR A 420 -15.73 16.85 51.21
CA THR A 420 -16.33 17.01 52.54
C THR A 420 -15.34 17.51 53.60
N CYS A 421 -14.05 17.56 53.27
CA CYS A 421 -12.95 18.04 54.13
C CYS A 421 -12.94 19.58 54.35
N SER A 422 -14.01 20.32 53.98
CA SER A 422 -14.11 21.79 53.99
C SER A 422 -12.98 22.57 53.29
N SER A 423 -12.10 21.90 52.53
CA SER A 423 -10.93 22.51 51.89
C SER A 423 -11.23 23.33 50.64
N GLY A 424 -12.48 23.34 50.16
CA GLY A 424 -12.87 23.92 48.87
C GLY A 424 -12.29 23.22 47.64
N ARG A 425 -11.51 22.13 47.82
CA ARG A 425 -10.91 21.35 46.72
C ARG A 425 -11.85 20.23 46.27
N LYS A 426 -11.75 19.85 45.00
CA LYS A 426 -12.45 18.66 44.46
C LYS A 426 -12.01 17.38 45.15
N ARG A 427 -12.90 16.40 45.31
CA ARG A 427 -12.65 15.10 45.96
C ARG A 427 -11.37 14.43 45.47
N ARG A 428 -11.16 14.35 44.14
CA ARG A 428 -9.95 13.77 43.53
C ARG A 428 -8.62 14.43 43.90
N ASN A 429 -8.67 15.67 44.43
CA ASN A 429 -7.51 16.49 44.79
C ASN A 429 -7.41 16.74 46.31
N CYS A 430 -8.31 16.20 47.15
CA CYS A 430 -8.26 16.24 48.62
C CYS A 430 -8.19 14.79 49.15
N CYS A 431 -9.09 14.40 50.05
CA CYS A 431 -9.10 13.13 50.79
C CYS A 431 -9.34 11.89 49.92
N TYR A 432 -9.95 12.04 48.75
CA TYR A 432 -10.38 10.94 47.88
C TYR A 432 -9.49 10.79 46.65
N LYS A 433 -8.20 11.08 46.81
CA LYS A 433 -7.21 10.96 45.72
C LYS A 433 -6.89 9.50 45.39
N THR A 434 -6.97 8.63 46.39
CA THR A 434 -6.70 7.19 46.29
C THR A 434 -7.85 6.40 46.86
N ASN A 435 -8.06 5.18 46.35
CA ASN A 435 -8.98 4.24 46.98
C ASN A 435 -8.41 3.70 48.30
N SER A 436 -9.19 2.86 48.98
CA SER A 436 -8.81 2.16 50.22
C SER A 436 -7.51 1.35 50.12
N ARG A 437 -7.01 1.10 48.89
CA ARG A 437 -5.81 0.32 48.59
C ARG A 437 -4.66 1.15 48.03
N GLY A 438 -4.76 2.48 48.05
CA GLY A 438 -3.70 3.40 47.60
C GLY A 438 -3.64 3.64 46.09
N GLU A 439 -4.59 3.14 45.30
CA GLU A 439 -4.64 3.32 43.85
C GLU A 439 -5.27 4.68 43.48
N THR A 440 -4.63 5.44 42.59
CA THR A 440 -5.14 6.78 42.23
C THR A 440 -6.38 6.70 41.34
N VAL A 441 -7.29 7.68 41.49
CA VAL A 441 -8.51 7.80 40.66
C VAL A 441 -8.21 7.79 39.16
N LYS A 442 -7.08 8.38 38.73
CA LYS A 442 -6.69 8.40 37.31
C LYS A 442 -6.36 7.00 36.78
N THR A 443 -5.68 6.17 37.57
CA THR A 443 -5.36 4.78 37.19
C THR A 443 -6.63 3.92 37.15
N LEU A 444 -7.50 4.09 38.14
CA LEU A 444 -8.79 3.39 38.22
C LEU A 444 -9.68 3.74 37.02
N TYR A 445 -9.78 5.03 36.66
CA TYR A 445 -10.59 5.50 35.54
C TYR A 445 -10.30 4.75 34.22
N PHE A 446 -9.03 4.69 33.81
CA PHE A 446 -8.67 3.99 32.57
C PHE A 446 -8.84 2.46 32.68
N SER A 447 -8.65 1.90 33.88
CA SER A 447 -8.79 0.46 34.11
C SER A 447 -10.25 0.01 34.00
N TYR A 448 -11.15 0.71 34.69
CA TYR A 448 -12.60 0.44 34.61
C TYR A 448 -13.17 0.73 33.23
N LEU A 449 -12.72 1.79 32.55
CA LEU A 449 -13.12 2.05 31.17
C LEU A 449 -12.72 0.89 30.23
N ALA A 450 -11.52 0.33 30.39
CA ALA A 450 -11.10 -0.84 29.62
C ALA A 450 -11.92 -2.09 29.95
N VAL A 451 -12.30 -2.30 31.21
CA VAL A 451 -13.18 -3.41 31.63
C VAL A 451 -14.56 -3.28 30.98
N LEU A 452 -15.18 -2.10 31.01
CA LEU A 452 -16.50 -1.87 30.40
C LEU A 452 -16.45 -2.05 28.87
N GLN A 453 -15.37 -1.62 28.22
CA GLN A 453 -15.15 -1.89 26.79
C GLN A 453 -15.04 -3.39 26.49
N LYS A 454 -14.32 -4.15 27.33
CA LYS A 454 -14.23 -5.62 27.20
C LYS A 454 -15.61 -6.27 27.34
N VAL A 455 -16.39 -5.90 28.37
CA VAL A 455 -17.75 -6.43 28.58
C VAL A 455 -18.66 -6.15 27.39
N ALA A 456 -18.61 -4.93 26.86
CA ALA A 456 -19.42 -4.53 25.70
C ALA A 456 -19.07 -5.33 24.43
N ASN A 457 -17.80 -5.73 24.26
CA ASN A 457 -17.36 -6.55 23.14
C ASN A 457 -17.70 -8.04 23.36
N HIS A 458 -17.22 -8.62 24.46
CA HIS A 458 -17.52 -10.00 24.84
C HIS A 458 -17.13 -10.27 26.30
N VAL A 459 -18.02 -10.89 27.09
CA VAL A 459 -17.75 -11.15 28.52
C VAL A 459 -16.54 -12.06 28.74
N ALA A 460 -16.28 -12.99 27.82
CA ALA A 460 -15.11 -13.88 27.91
C ALA A 460 -13.76 -13.13 27.86
N LEU A 461 -13.71 -11.89 27.36
CA LEU A 461 -12.50 -11.06 27.39
C LEU A 461 -12.06 -10.67 28.81
N LEU A 462 -12.94 -10.80 29.79
CA LEU A 462 -12.60 -10.60 31.21
C LEU A 462 -11.79 -11.76 31.80
N GLN A 463 -11.92 -12.98 31.25
CA GLN A 463 -11.19 -14.15 31.73
C GLN A 463 -9.83 -14.32 31.05
N ALA A 464 -9.63 -13.71 29.88
CA ALA A 464 -8.37 -13.74 29.16
C ALA A 464 -7.32 -12.84 29.85
N ALA A 465 -6.23 -13.46 30.34
CA ALA A 465 -5.07 -12.73 30.83
C ALA A 465 -4.39 -11.95 29.67
N SER A 466 -4.13 -10.65 29.85
CA SER A 466 -3.23 -9.91 28.96
C SER A 466 -2.70 -8.57 29.50
N THR A 467 -1.36 -8.53 29.61
CA THR A 467 -0.35 -7.44 29.63
C THR A 467 -0.42 -6.30 30.67
N SER A 468 0.79 -5.98 31.19
CA SER A 468 1.14 -5.05 32.29
C SER A 468 0.82 -5.62 33.69
N LYS A 469 1.85 -6.09 34.42
CA LYS A 469 1.72 -6.79 35.72
C LYS A 469 0.80 -6.05 36.71
N GLN A 470 0.85 -4.72 36.74
CA GLN A 470 0.04 -3.91 37.67
C GLN A 470 -1.41 -3.73 37.23
N GLN A 471 -1.66 -3.47 35.94
CA GLN A 471 -3.03 -3.33 35.43
C GLN A 471 -3.75 -4.67 35.38
N GLU A 472 -3.03 -5.76 35.08
CA GLU A 472 -3.58 -7.12 35.16
C GLU A 472 -4.02 -7.48 36.57
N MET A 473 -3.27 -7.11 37.61
CA MET A 473 -3.70 -7.38 38.99
C MET A 473 -5.00 -6.66 39.35
N ILE A 474 -5.16 -5.40 38.93
CA ILE A 474 -6.37 -4.61 39.15
C ILE A 474 -7.54 -5.22 38.36
N ILE A 475 -7.35 -5.45 37.07
CA ILE A 475 -8.39 -6.02 36.19
C ILE A 475 -8.78 -7.42 36.66
N LYS A 476 -7.81 -8.27 37.02
CA LYS A 476 -8.08 -9.62 37.52
C LYS A 476 -8.86 -9.57 38.83
N ARG A 477 -8.51 -8.68 39.76
CA ARG A 477 -9.28 -8.47 40.99
C ARG A 477 -10.72 -8.05 40.70
N ILE A 478 -10.91 -7.08 39.80
CA ILE A 478 -12.25 -6.62 39.39
C ILE A 478 -13.02 -7.79 38.77
N CYS A 479 -12.37 -8.57 37.91
CA CYS A 479 -12.97 -9.74 37.28
C CYS A 479 -13.35 -10.79 38.33
N ASP A 480 -12.48 -11.10 39.29
CA ASP A 480 -12.76 -12.07 40.36
C ASP A 480 -13.94 -11.61 41.23
N GLN A 481 -14.01 -10.31 41.56
CA GLN A 481 -15.12 -9.73 42.30
C GLN A 481 -16.44 -9.82 41.50
N VAL A 482 -16.41 -9.53 40.21
CA VAL A 482 -17.58 -9.62 39.33
C VAL A 482 -18.01 -11.08 39.15
N PHE A 483 -17.07 -11.98 38.89
CA PHE A 483 -17.32 -13.40 38.66
C PHE A 483 -17.75 -14.15 39.91
N SER A 484 -17.46 -13.64 41.11
CA SER A 484 -18.02 -14.17 42.37
C SER A 484 -19.54 -14.16 42.39
N ARG A 485 -20.19 -13.22 41.66
CA ARG A 485 -21.65 -13.15 41.52
C ARG A 485 -22.20 -14.03 40.39
N PHE A 486 -21.35 -14.65 39.57
CA PHE A 486 -21.74 -15.48 38.41
C PHE A 486 -20.98 -16.83 38.36
N PRO A 487 -21.11 -17.69 39.40
CA PRO A 487 -20.35 -18.94 39.49
C PRO A 487 -20.65 -19.92 38.35
N ASP A 488 -21.90 -19.98 37.89
CA ASP A 488 -22.35 -20.88 36.80
C ASP A 488 -21.62 -20.62 35.48
N TYR A 489 -21.33 -19.35 35.18
CA TYR A 489 -20.59 -18.97 33.99
C TYR A 489 -19.10 -19.34 34.11
N VAL A 490 -18.52 -19.17 35.30
CA VAL A 490 -17.12 -19.53 35.56
C VAL A 490 -16.91 -21.04 35.42
N GLN A 491 -17.85 -21.84 35.93
CA GLN A 491 -17.79 -23.30 35.83
C GLN A 491 -17.92 -23.76 34.37
N LYS A 492 -18.94 -23.27 33.64
CA LYS A 492 -19.12 -23.58 32.21
C LYS A 492 -17.97 -23.11 31.32
N SER A 493 -17.30 -22.02 31.69
CA SER A 493 -16.12 -21.56 30.98
C SER A 493 -14.89 -22.45 31.25
N LYS A 494 -14.77 -23.06 32.44
CA LYS A 494 -13.70 -24.02 32.73
C LYS A 494 -13.93 -25.37 32.02
N ASP A 495 -15.16 -25.85 31.98
CA ASP A 495 -15.50 -27.19 31.48
C ASP A 495 -15.67 -27.25 29.95
N ALA A 496 -16.17 -26.16 29.33
CA ALA A 496 -16.42 -26.07 27.90
C ALA A 496 -15.86 -24.75 27.32
N ALA A 497 -14.63 -24.39 27.69
CA ALA A 497 -13.98 -23.14 27.30
C ALA A 497 -14.20 -22.81 25.82
N PHE A 498 -13.96 -23.76 24.91
CA PHE A 498 -14.06 -23.54 23.47
C PHE A 498 -15.49 -23.16 22.98
N GLN A 499 -16.54 -23.78 23.53
CA GLN A 499 -17.93 -23.51 23.13
C GLN A 499 -18.51 -22.31 23.89
N THR A 500 -18.21 -22.17 25.18
CA THR A 500 -18.71 -21.05 26.00
C THR A 500 -18.06 -19.72 25.64
N LEU A 501 -16.78 -19.72 25.22
CA LEU A 501 -16.10 -18.51 24.73
C LEU A 501 -16.63 -18.02 23.39
N SER A 502 -17.12 -18.92 22.54
CA SER A 502 -17.59 -18.62 21.18
C SER A 502 -19.11 -18.43 21.06
N ASP A 503 -19.88 -18.74 22.11
CA ASP A 503 -21.34 -18.65 22.08
C ASP A 503 -21.82 -17.18 21.94
N PRO A 504 -22.52 -16.84 20.83
CA PRO A 504 -23.10 -15.51 20.61
C PRO A 504 -24.05 -15.05 21.73
N LYS A 505 -24.58 -15.98 22.55
CA LYS A 505 -25.43 -15.66 23.71
C LYS A 505 -24.80 -14.66 24.68
N TYR A 506 -23.48 -14.66 24.81
CA TYR A 506 -22.75 -13.82 25.76
C TYR A 506 -22.34 -12.45 25.21
N SER A 507 -22.67 -12.13 23.95
CA SER A 507 -22.43 -10.80 23.37
C SER A 507 -23.48 -10.39 22.35
N GLY A 508 -24.12 -9.24 22.56
CA GLY A 508 -25.10 -8.69 21.63
C GLY A 508 -24.48 -8.38 20.26
N LYS A 509 -23.22 -7.92 20.25
CA LYS A 509 -22.47 -7.71 19.01
C LYS A 509 -22.22 -9.02 18.26
N MET A 510 -21.98 -10.12 18.98
CA MET A 510 -21.76 -11.42 18.32
C MET A 510 -23.03 -11.98 17.69
N LYS A 511 -24.19 -11.82 18.33
CA LYS A 511 -25.48 -12.21 17.72
C LYS A 511 -25.73 -11.50 16.40
N VAL A 512 -25.44 -10.19 16.35
CA VAL A 512 -25.58 -9.40 15.12
C VAL A 512 -24.54 -9.83 14.08
N LEU A 513 -23.30 -10.10 14.50
CA LEU A 513 -22.27 -10.56 13.59
C LEU A 513 -22.61 -11.92 12.98
N GLU A 514 -23.12 -12.86 13.77
CA GLU A 514 -23.58 -14.16 13.30
C GLU A 514 -24.65 -14.03 12.21
N GLN A 515 -25.66 -13.20 12.44
CA GLN A 515 -26.71 -12.94 11.44
C GLN A 515 -26.13 -12.33 10.16
N LEU A 516 -25.17 -11.41 10.30
CA LEU A 516 -24.51 -10.76 9.17
C LEU A 516 -23.63 -11.75 8.39
N LEU A 517 -22.82 -12.57 9.07
CA LEU A 517 -21.97 -13.57 8.42
C LEU A 517 -22.80 -14.65 7.71
N ASN A 518 -23.93 -15.07 8.29
CA ASN A 518 -24.86 -15.98 7.64
C ASN A 518 -25.50 -15.38 6.38
N HIS A 519 -25.77 -14.07 6.37
CA HIS A 519 -26.23 -13.37 5.17
C HIS A 519 -25.13 -13.27 4.10
N CYS A 520 -23.92 -12.85 4.48
CA CYS A 520 -22.77 -12.77 3.57
C CYS A 520 -22.44 -14.14 2.96
N ARG A 521 -22.54 -15.22 3.73
CA ARG A 521 -22.33 -16.59 3.26
C ARG A 521 -23.33 -16.99 2.18
N LYS A 522 -24.60 -16.58 2.29
CA LYS A 522 -25.62 -16.86 1.25
C LYS A 522 -25.35 -16.12 -0.05
N ASN A 523 -24.73 -14.93 0.03
CA ASN A 523 -24.41 -14.10 -1.12
C ASN A 523 -23.01 -14.37 -1.70
N ASN A 524 -22.22 -15.28 -1.11
CA ASN A 524 -20.80 -15.48 -1.40
C ASN A 524 -19.96 -14.18 -1.31
N ASP A 525 -20.28 -13.34 -0.33
CA ASP A 525 -19.53 -12.11 -0.05
C ASP A 525 -18.26 -12.38 0.74
N LYS A 526 -17.16 -11.75 0.32
CA LYS A 526 -15.90 -11.75 1.07
C LYS A 526 -15.93 -10.68 2.16
N VAL A 527 -15.67 -11.09 3.41
CA VAL A 527 -15.81 -10.25 4.61
C VAL A 527 -14.45 -10.00 5.26
N LEU A 528 -14.14 -8.72 5.50
CA LEU A 528 -13.02 -8.28 6.34
C LEU A 528 -13.52 -7.88 7.72
N LEU A 529 -13.02 -8.55 8.75
CA LEU A 529 -13.36 -8.28 10.15
C LEU A 529 -12.18 -7.60 10.84
N PHE A 530 -12.34 -6.33 11.20
CA PHE A 530 -11.35 -5.59 11.96
C PHE A 530 -11.66 -5.59 13.45
N SER A 531 -10.64 -5.90 14.24
CA SER A 531 -10.67 -5.74 15.69
C SER A 531 -9.38 -5.11 16.23
N PHE A 532 -9.49 -4.21 17.19
CA PHE A 532 -8.32 -3.67 17.89
C PHE A 532 -7.72 -4.70 18.85
N SER A 533 -8.57 -5.47 19.53
CA SER A 533 -8.16 -6.49 20.50
C SER A 533 -7.76 -7.79 19.81
N THR A 534 -6.51 -8.24 19.99
CA THR A 534 -6.06 -9.56 19.53
C THR A 534 -6.74 -10.70 20.28
N LYS A 535 -7.12 -10.49 21.54
CA LYS A 535 -7.89 -11.47 22.33
C LYS A 535 -9.30 -11.65 21.79
N LEU A 536 -9.90 -10.59 21.26
CA LEU A 536 -11.19 -10.69 20.57
C LEU A 536 -11.04 -11.43 19.24
N LEU A 537 -9.92 -11.22 18.52
CA LEU A 537 -9.61 -12.02 17.32
C LEU A 537 -9.47 -13.52 17.66
N ASP A 538 -8.91 -13.88 18.83
CA ASP A 538 -8.86 -15.27 19.30
C ASP A 538 -10.28 -15.85 19.48
N VAL A 539 -11.21 -15.09 20.07
CA VAL A 539 -12.61 -15.48 20.24
C VAL A 539 -13.32 -15.61 18.88
N LEU A 540 -13.15 -14.64 17.98
CA LEU A 540 -13.72 -14.67 16.64
C LEU A 540 -13.18 -15.85 15.82
N GLN A 541 -11.90 -16.17 15.99
CA GLN A 541 -11.28 -17.34 15.37
C GLN A 541 -11.90 -18.64 15.87
N GLN A 542 -12.10 -18.78 17.19
CA GLN A 542 -12.79 -19.95 17.76
C GLN A 542 -14.22 -20.08 17.24
N TYR A 543 -14.94 -18.96 17.13
CA TYR A 543 -16.28 -18.95 16.54
C TYR A 543 -16.28 -19.40 15.07
N CYS A 544 -15.33 -18.92 14.26
CA CYS A 544 -15.20 -19.34 12.86
C CYS A 544 -14.91 -20.84 12.76
N MET A 545 -14.02 -21.37 13.61
CA MET A 545 -13.75 -22.81 13.67
C MET A 545 -14.99 -23.63 14.07
N ALA A 546 -15.68 -23.22 15.14
CA ALA A 546 -16.89 -23.90 15.63
C ALA A 546 -18.02 -23.88 14.60
N SER A 547 -18.12 -22.82 13.81
CA SER A 547 -19.13 -22.64 12.76
C SER A 547 -18.74 -23.26 11.40
N GLY A 548 -17.53 -23.82 11.29
CA GLY A 548 -17.00 -24.38 10.04
C GLY A 548 -16.83 -23.34 8.93
N LEU A 549 -16.36 -22.14 9.28
CA LEU A 549 -16.11 -21.04 8.34
C LEU A 549 -14.63 -20.98 7.97
N ASP A 550 -14.34 -20.92 6.67
CA ASP A 550 -12.98 -20.71 6.17
C ASP A 550 -12.52 -19.28 6.42
N TYR A 551 -11.44 -19.15 7.18
CA TYR A 551 -10.91 -17.85 7.57
C TYR A 551 -9.38 -17.78 7.47
N ARG A 552 -8.87 -16.57 7.26
CA ARG A 552 -7.45 -16.23 7.42
C ARG A 552 -7.30 -15.16 8.50
N ARG A 553 -6.20 -15.20 9.25
CA ARG A 553 -5.92 -14.25 10.34
C ARG A 553 -4.65 -13.45 10.05
N LEU A 554 -4.73 -12.14 10.23
CA LEU A 554 -3.62 -11.21 10.12
C LEU A 554 -3.51 -10.33 11.36
N ASP A 555 -2.45 -10.55 12.14
CA ASP A 555 -2.16 -9.78 13.36
C ASP A 555 -0.67 -9.39 13.46
N GLY A 556 -0.30 -8.75 14.56
CA GLY A 556 1.08 -8.29 14.79
C GLY A 556 2.12 -9.41 14.87
N SER A 557 1.72 -10.64 15.21
CA SER A 557 2.61 -11.81 15.29
C SER A 557 2.93 -12.42 13.94
N THR A 558 2.08 -12.22 12.92
CA THR A 558 2.37 -12.71 11.56
C THR A 558 3.60 -12.02 10.98
N LYS A 559 4.50 -12.82 10.38
CA LYS A 559 5.73 -12.29 9.74
C LYS A 559 5.37 -11.53 8.46
N SER A 560 6.17 -10.51 8.10
CA SER A 560 5.87 -9.65 6.93
C SER A 560 5.72 -10.41 5.62
N GLU A 561 6.49 -11.47 5.39
CA GLU A 561 6.40 -12.29 4.17
C GLU A 561 5.12 -13.13 4.13
N GLU A 562 4.67 -13.65 5.28
CA GLU A 562 3.41 -14.40 5.41
C GLU A 562 2.20 -13.50 5.20
N ARG A 563 2.27 -12.23 5.65
CA ARG A 563 1.19 -11.25 5.44
C ARG A 563 0.85 -11.07 3.97
N ILE A 564 1.85 -10.96 3.10
CA ILE A 564 1.64 -10.81 1.66
C ILE A 564 1.01 -12.07 1.07
N LYS A 565 1.45 -13.27 1.50
CA LYS A 565 0.85 -14.53 1.06
C LYS A 565 -0.63 -14.61 1.41
N ILE A 566 -0.99 -14.27 2.65
CA ILE A 566 -2.39 -14.26 3.12
C ILE A 566 -3.24 -13.29 2.29
N VAL A 567 -2.73 -12.10 1.98
CA VAL A 567 -3.45 -11.11 1.17
C VAL A 567 -3.64 -11.61 -0.27
N LYS A 568 -2.59 -12.17 -0.89
CA LYS A 568 -2.66 -12.73 -2.25
C LYS A 568 -3.66 -13.89 -2.31
N GLU A 569 -3.65 -14.76 -1.32
CA GLU A 569 -4.59 -15.87 -1.21
C GLU A 569 -6.03 -15.39 -1.05
N PHE A 570 -6.29 -14.44 -0.14
CA PHE A 570 -7.62 -13.86 0.07
C PHE A 570 -8.16 -13.16 -1.18
N ASN A 571 -7.30 -12.48 -1.94
CA ASN A 571 -7.70 -11.81 -3.18
C ASN A 571 -7.96 -12.80 -4.33
N SER A 572 -7.20 -13.90 -4.42
CA SER A 572 -7.23 -14.83 -5.57
C SER A 572 -8.23 -15.97 -5.40
N THR A 573 -8.30 -16.56 -4.21
CA THR A 573 -9.08 -17.78 -3.95
C THR A 573 -10.51 -17.42 -3.57
N GLN A 574 -11.52 -18.13 -4.11
CA GLN A 574 -12.93 -17.93 -3.75
C GLN A 574 -13.34 -18.66 -2.46
N ASP A 575 -12.60 -19.69 -2.04
CA ASP A 575 -12.96 -20.49 -0.86
C ASP A 575 -12.78 -19.72 0.46
N VAL A 576 -11.81 -18.80 0.51
CA VAL A 576 -11.56 -17.99 1.70
C VAL A 576 -12.48 -16.78 1.70
N ASN A 577 -13.57 -16.88 2.46
CA ASN A 577 -14.57 -15.83 2.54
C ASN A 577 -14.32 -14.83 3.67
N ILE A 578 -13.59 -15.20 4.73
CA ILE A 578 -13.41 -14.34 5.91
C ILE A 578 -11.93 -14.06 6.16
N CYS A 579 -11.59 -12.79 6.39
CA CYS A 579 -10.27 -12.43 6.89
C CYS A 579 -10.38 -11.59 8.17
N LEU A 580 -9.81 -12.13 9.26
CA LEU A 580 -9.72 -11.53 10.58
C LEU A 580 -8.45 -10.67 10.66
N VAL A 581 -8.60 -9.36 10.80
CA VAL A 581 -7.46 -8.43 10.74
C VAL A 581 -7.43 -7.57 12.00
N SER A 582 -6.25 -7.44 12.62
CA SER A 582 -6.09 -6.43 13.67
C SER A 582 -6.08 -5.03 13.06
N THR A 583 -6.85 -4.06 13.59
CA THR A 583 -6.91 -2.69 13.05
C THR A 583 -5.51 -2.05 12.92
N MET A 584 -4.64 -2.32 13.89
CA MET A 584 -3.25 -1.86 13.87
C MET A 584 -2.40 -2.57 12.81
N ALA A 585 -2.69 -3.84 12.52
CA ALA A 585 -1.99 -4.60 11.48
C ALA A 585 -2.54 -4.30 10.07
N GLY A 586 -3.81 -3.92 9.96
CA GLY A 586 -4.48 -3.54 8.71
C GLY A 586 -4.10 -2.13 8.23
N GLY A 587 -3.87 -1.17 9.13
CA GLY A 587 -3.46 0.19 8.77
C GLY A 587 -2.10 0.27 8.04
N LEU A 588 -1.31 -0.80 8.14
CA LEU A 588 0.10 -0.89 7.77
C LEU A 588 0.41 -1.04 6.26
N GLY A 589 -0.58 -0.91 5.37
CA GLY A 589 -0.33 -0.78 3.92
C GLY A 589 -0.52 -2.03 3.06
N LEU A 590 -1.48 -2.89 3.42
CA LEU A 590 -1.88 -4.04 2.62
C LEU A 590 -3.16 -3.71 1.83
N ASN A 591 -3.30 -4.21 0.60
CA ASN A 591 -4.46 -3.95 -0.27
C ASN A 591 -5.36 -5.19 -0.35
N PHE A 592 -6.59 -5.09 0.17
CA PHE A 592 -7.56 -6.20 0.18
C PHE A 592 -8.66 -6.00 -0.85
N VAL A 593 -8.28 -5.99 -2.12
CA VAL A 593 -9.16 -5.65 -3.26
C VAL A 593 -10.33 -6.63 -3.44
N GLY A 594 -10.19 -7.87 -2.96
CA GLY A 594 -11.18 -8.92 -3.12
C GLY A 594 -12.35 -8.89 -2.13
N ALA A 595 -12.30 -8.08 -1.07
CA ALA A 595 -13.41 -8.03 -0.12
C ALA A 595 -14.67 -7.40 -0.76
N ASN A 596 -15.83 -7.61 -0.15
CA ASN A 596 -17.08 -6.92 -0.50
C ASN A 596 -17.61 -6.13 0.71
N VAL A 597 -17.49 -6.73 1.90
CA VAL A 597 -18.04 -6.23 3.16
C VAL A 597 -16.91 -6.01 4.16
N VAL A 598 -16.90 -4.84 4.81
CA VAL A 598 -15.97 -4.52 5.90
C VAL A 598 -16.76 -4.32 7.18
N VAL A 599 -16.39 -5.07 8.22
CA VAL A 599 -17.01 -4.98 9.54
C VAL A 599 -15.96 -4.51 10.54
N LEU A 600 -16.20 -3.33 11.13
CA LEU A 600 -15.45 -2.84 12.28
C LEU A 600 -16.15 -3.30 13.56
N PHE A 601 -15.57 -4.24 14.30
CA PHE A 601 -16.20 -4.78 15.50
C PHE A 601 -16.05 -3.86 16.72
N ASP A 602 -14.86 -3.31 16.91
CA ASP A 602 -14.53 -2.33 17.95
C ASP A 602 -13.74 -1.14 17.37
N PRO A 603 -14.38 0.05 17.24
CA PRO A 603 -13.71 1.24 16.74
C PRO A 603 -12.66 1.74 17.73
N THR A 604 -11.63 2.40 17.22
CA THR A 604 -10.54 2.93 18.04
C THR A 604 -10.82 4.37 18.49
N TRP A 605 -10.14 4.81 19.55
CA TRP A 605 -10.19 6.21 20.00
C TRP A 605 -9.65 7.21 18.97
N ASN A 606 -8.89 6.74 17.98
CA ASN A 606 -8.37 7.56 16.89
C ASN A 606 -9.08 7.18 15.58
N PRO A 607 -10.09 7.94 15.14
CA PRO A 607 -10.84 7.65 13.92
C PRO A 607 -9.96 7.50 12.68
N ALA A 608 -8.79 8.15 12.67
CA ALA A 608 -7.88 8.06 11.55
C ALA A 608 -7.26 6.66 11.37
N ASN A 609 -7.11 5.87 12.44
CA ASN A 609 -6.66 4.48 12.34
C ASN A 609 -7.74 3.59 11.69
N ASP A 610 -9.00 3.83 12.06
CA ASP A 610 -10.14 3.07 11.51
C ASP A 610 -10.36 3.42 10.04
N LEU A 611 -10.31 4.72 9.70
CA LEU A 611 -10.33 5.18 8.31
C LEU A 611 -9.15 4.61 7.51
N GLN A 612 -7.95 4.55 8.12
CA GLN A 612 -6.78 3.94 7.49
C GLN A 612 -7.02 2.46 7.16
N ALA A 613 -7.69 1.72 8.05
CA ALA A 613 -8.03 0.31 7.82
C ALA A 613 -9.12 0.15 6.75
N ILE A 614 -10.18 0.96 6.79
CA ILE A 614 -11.26 0.95 5.79
C ILE A 614 -10.75 1.30 4.39
N ASP A 615 -9.89 2.31 4.29
CA ASP A 615 -9.36 2.81 3.01
C ASP A 615 -8.46 1.80 2.27
N ARG A 616 -8.06 0.70 2.91
CA ARG A 616 -7.29 -0.40 2.30
C ARG A 616 -8.13 -1.37 1.47
N TYR A 617 -9.43 -1.38 1.68
CA TYR A 617 -10.36 -2.19 0.90
C TYR A 617 -10.79 -1.44 -0.38
N ASN A 618 -11.11 -0.15 -0.24
CA ASN A 618 -11.54 0.69 -1.36
C ASN A 618 -10.33 1.32 -2.08
N THR A 619 -9.40 0.46 -2.51
CA THR A 619 -8.30 0.84 -3.40
C THR A 619 -8.70 0.57 -4.83
N ASP A 620 -8.43 1.54 -5.70
CA ASP A 620 -8.78 1.48 -7.12
C ASP A 620 -8.19 0.20 -7.74
N LYS A 621 -9.02 -0.58 -8.43
CA LYS A 621 -8.59 -1.68 -9.29
C LYS A 621 -7.94 -1.04 -10.52
N ILE A 622 -6.70 -0.57 -10.41
CA ILE A 622 -5.83 -0.42 -11.60
C ILE A 622 -5.76 -1.80 -12.21
#